data_AF-A0A1G9RJX0-F1
#
_entry.id   AF-A0A1G9RJX0-F1
#
_cell.length_a   1.000
_cell.length_b   1.000
_cell.length_c   1.000
_cell.angle_alpha   90.00
_cell.angle_beta   90.00
_cell.angle_gamma   90.00
#
_symmetry.space_group_name_H-M   'P 1'
#
loop_
_entity.id
_entity.type
_entity.pdbx_description
1 polymer ?
#
loop_
_entity_poly.entity_id
_entity_poly.type
_entity_poly.pdbx_seq_one_letter_code
_entity_poly.pdbx_strand_id
1 'polypeptide(L)'
;MKKLPLLLAAPLLWLAACESKKGSSETSESTADTLHYAVTADSVKSKTCIRPDSLCATASFAYPVFDGNKALNDSILRDVLTFSGFFDGESTPEELKKSTPKSAMSDFVGGFDDFVADQRKRFPKEPIMGGVWTNELKANVLYQTKDMIAVSYFNFIYSGGAHPNTNTSYANYHRDGRKVRLSELFQAGYEPKLAAIAEKIFRAQEGLKAGEPLGEKYFFEGGRFVLNDNFSIRPDGILFHYNPYEIKSYAEGPTDLFLPNAELKALRK
;
A
#
# COMPACT_ATOMS: atom_id res chain seq x y z
N MET A 1 22.79 72.34 -25.15
CA MET A 1 22.14 71.07 -24.78
C MET A 1 23.05 70.34 -23.81
N LYS A 2 22.77 70.46 -22.51
CA LYS A 2 23.65 70.00 -21.42
C LYS A 2 23.38 68.52 -21.12
N LYS A 3 24.45 67.72 -21.10
CA LYS A 3 24.44 66.28 -20.80
C LYS A 3 24.23 66.06 -19.30
N LEU A 4 23.30 65.18 -18.94
CA LEU A 4 23.07 64.70 -17.58
C LEU A 4 23.38 63.20 -17.55
N PRO A 5 24.33 62.71 -16.72
CA PRO A 5 24.56 61.28 -16.57
C PRO A 5 23.59 60.71 -15.53
N LEU A 6 22.80 59.73 -15.93
CA LEU A 6 21.95 58.95 -15.03
C LEU A 6 22.80 57.86 -14.38
N LEU A 7 23.02 57.99 -13.07
CA LEU A 7 23.58 56.99 -12.18
C LEU A 7 22.44 56.23 -11.47
N LEU A 8 22.78 55.04 -10.96
CA LEU A 8 22.03 54.14 -10.06
C LEU A 8 20.99 53.22 -10.73
N ALA A 9 20.89 51.93 -10.39
CA ALA A 9 21.67 51.08 -9.50
C ALA A 9 21.36 49.62 -9.88
N ALA A 10 22.39 48.77 -9.89
CA ALA A 10 22.24 47.33 -10.07
C ALA A 10 21.74 46.69 -8.76
N PRO A 11 20.67 45.87 -8.77
CA PRO A 11 20.30 45.12 -7.59
C PRO A 11 21.27 43.94 -7.39
N LEU A 12 21.99 43.96 -6.26
CA LEU A 12 22.71 42.81 -5.73
C LEU A 12 21.70 41.69 -5.47
N LEU A 13 21.68 40.67 -6.34
CA LEU A 13 21.02 39.40 -6.06
C LEU A 13 21.86 38.64 -5.03
N TRP A 14 21.35 38.57 -3.81
CA TRP A 14 21.85 37.73 -2.73
C TRP A 14 21.80 36.25 -3.16
N LEU A 15 22.97 35.62 -3.23
CA LEU A 15 23.11 34.17 -3.28
C LEU A 15 22.73 33.62 -1.90
N ALA A 16 21.48 33.18 -1.76
CA ALA A 16 21.08 32.34 -0.63
C ALA A 16 21.72 30.95 -0.81
N ALA A 17 22.72 30.66 0.03
CA ALA A 17 23.30 29.34 0.14
C ALA A 17 22.24 28.36 0.66
N CYS A 18 21.90 27.34 -0.13
CA CYS A 18 21.15 26.19 0.36
C CYS A 18 22.07 25.34 1.22
N GLU A 19 21.97 25.53 2.53
CA GLU A 19 22.53 24.60 3.51
C GLU A 19 21.69 23.31 3.49
N SER A 20 22.32 22.22 3.08
CA SER A 20 21.70 20.90 3.02
C SER A 20 21.34 20.44 4.42
N LYS A 21 20.09 20.66 4.85
CA LYS A 21 19.50 19.95 5.97
C LYS A 21 19.50 18.46 5.62
N LYS A 22 20.45 17.72 6.17
CA LYS A 22 20.35 16.27 6.30
C LYS A 22 19.05 16.00 7.04
N GLY A 23 18.07 15.44 6.32
CA GLY A 23 16.87 14.90 6.94
C GLY A 23 17.31 13.87 7.97
N SER A 24 17.05 14.16 9.24
CA SER A 24 17.13 13.17 10.29
C SER A 24 16.15 12.06 9.93
N SER A 25 16.66 10.85 9.77
CA SER A 25 15.84 9.65 9.90
C SER A 25 15.16 9.76 11.28
N GLU A 26 13.85 9.97 11.29
CA GLU A 26 13.05 9.82 12.50
C GLU A 26 13.23 8.38 12.97
N THR A 27 14.08 8.22 13.99
CA THR A 27 14.16 7.00 14.77
C THR A 27 12.99 7.09 15.73
N SER A 28 11.93 6.33 15.48
CA SER A 28 10.87 6.17 16.47
C SER A 28 11.49 5.57 17.73
N GLU A 29 11.37 6.27 18.86
CA GLU A 29 11.80 5.75 20.15
C GLU A 29 11.03 4.45 20.43
N SER A 30 11.77 3.33 20.39
CA SER A 30 11.32 2.03 20.86
C SER A 30 10.89 2.17 22.32
N THR A 31 9.59 2.19 22.59
CA THR A 31 9.10 1.90 23.95
C THR A 31 9.63 0.51 24.35
N ALA A 32 9.91 0.28 25.64
CA ALA A 32 10.56 -0.95 26.12
C ALA A 32 9.80 -2.26 25.81
N ASP A 33 8.59 -2.14 25.26
CA ASP A 33 7.69 -3.25 24.93
C ASP A 33 7.43 -3.37 23.42
N THR A 34 8.36 -2.93 22.57
CA THR A 34 8.30 -3.18 21.12
C THR A 34 9.29 -4.27 20.72
N LEU A 35 8.87 -5.16 19.81
CA LEU A 35 9.80 -6.12 19.21
C LEU A 35 10.75 -5.37 18.29
N HIS A 36 12.04 -5.68 18.38
CA HIS A 36 13.05 -5.19 17.45
C HIS A 36 12.89 -5.90 16.10
N TYR A 37 13.06 -5.14 15.01
CA TYR A 37 13.04 -5.66 13.65
C TYR A 37 13.99 -4.86 12.76
N ALA A 38 14.45 -5.49 11.69
CA ALA A 38 15.13 -4.82 10.59
C ALA A 38 14.27 -4.91 9.32
N VAL A 39 14.36 -3.90 8.46
CA VAL A 39 13.75 -3.97 7.13
C VAL A 39 14.69 -4.70 6.19
N THR A 40 14.21 -5.81 5.62
CA THR A 40 14.87 -6.46 4.49
C THR A 40 14.31 -5.87 3.20
N ALA A 41 15.18 -5.50 2.28
CA ALA A 41 14.80 -5.01 0.96
C ALA A 41 15.66 -5.67 -0.13
N ASP A 42 15.02 -6.04 -1.23
CA ASP A 42 15.69 -6.58 -2.41
C ASP A 42 14.96 -6.10 -3.67
N SER A 43 15.65 -6.17 -4.81
CA SER A 43 15.11 -5.75 -6.10
C SER A 43 15.66 -6.61 -7.21
N VAL A 44 14.83 -6.87 -8.22
CA VAL A 44 15.19 -7.58 -9.44
C VAL A 44 14.93 -6.67 -10.63
N LYS A 45 15.81 -6.75 -11.63
CA LYS A 45 15.71 -6.04 -12.90
C LYS A 45 15.61 -7.05 -14.04
N SER A 46 14.77 -6.77 -15.03
CA SER A 46 14.64 -7.61 -16.23
C SER A 46 15.94 -7.70 -17.01
N LYS A 47 16.13 -8.80 -17.75
CA LYS A 47 17.30 -8.99 -18.61
C LYS A 47 17.20 -8.14 -19.88
N THR A 48 15.97 -7.89 -20.30
CA THR A 48 15.64 -7.16 -21.52
C THR A 48 15.08 -5.80 -21.18
N CYS A 49 15.44 -4.80 -21.97
CA CYS A 49 14.91 -3.45 -21.90
C CYS A 49 14.21 -3.14 -23.23
N ILE A 50 13.26 -2.20 -23.22
CA ILE A 50 12.54 -1.81 -24.45
C ILE A 50 13.55 -1.34 -25.52
N ARG A 51 14.54 -0.55 -25.10
CA ARG A 51 15.68 -0.10 -25.91
C ARG A 51 16.99 -0.26 -25.12
N PRO A 52 18.16 -0.36 -25.78
CA PRO A 52 19.46 -0.49 -25.10
C PRO A 52 19.76 0.64 -24.09
N ASP A 53 19.20 1.82 -24.32
CA ASP A 53 19.33 3.04 -23.52
C ASP A 53 18.06 3.37 -22.71
N SER A 54 17.12 2.43 -22.59
CA SER A 54 15.87 2.62 -21.86
C SER A 54 15.89 1.99 -20.46
N LEU A 55 14.98 2.44 -19.59
CA LEU A 55 14.68 1.75 -18.34
C LEU A 55 14.17 0.33 -18.65
N CYS A 56 14.54 -0.62 -17.81
CA CYS A 56 14.13 -2.01 -17.91
C CYS A 56 13.17 -2.30 -16.77
N ALA A 57 12.38 -3.35 -16.88
CA ALA A 57 11.41 -3.63 -15.84
C ALA A 57 12.09 -3.91 -14.50
N THR A 58 11.44 -3.50 -13.42
CA THR A 58 11.94 -3.69 -12.06
C THR A 58 10.84 -4.19 -11.14
N ALA A 59 11.22 -5.01 -10.17
CA ALA A 59 10.40 -5.36 -9.03
C ALA A 59 11.22 -5.15 -7.76
N SER A 60 10.62 -4.58 -6.71
CA SER A 60 11.30 -4.36 -5.43
C SER A 60 10.37 -4.64 -4.27
N PHE A 61 10.86 -5.42 -3.29
CA PHE A 61 10.11 -5.78 -2.10
C PHE A 61 10.89 -5.29 -0.89
N ALA A 62 10.21 -4.64 0.05
CA ALA A 62 10.74 -4.26 1.35
C ALA A 62 9.77 -4.69 2.46
N TYR A 63 10.24 -5.39 3.49
CA TYR A 63 9.39 -5.89 4.58
C TYR A 63 10.17 -6.09 5.89
N PRO A 64 9.52 -6.00 7.06
CA PRO A 64 10.18 -6.17 8.34
C PRO A 64 10.46 -7.64 8.64
N VAL A 65 11.59 -7.88 9.32
CA VAL A 65 11.99 -9.16 9.90
C VAL A 65 12.29 -8.94 11.37
N PHE A 66 11.50 -9.55 12.24
CA PHE A 66 11.58 -9.43 13.69
C PHE A 66 12.61 -10.40 14.28
N ASP A 67 13.40 -9.93 15.23
CA ASP A 67 14.46 -10.73 15.84
C ASP A 67 13.89 -11.92 16.62
N GLY A 68 14.38 -13.12 16.32
CA GLY A 68 14.03 -14.35 17.04
C GLY A 68 12.57 -14.80 16.91
N ASN A 69 11.73 -14.12 16.12
CA ASN A 69 10.29 -14.41 16.03
C ASN A 69 9.91 -15.05 14.68
N LYS A 70 10.24 -16.33 14.53
CA LYS A 70 9.99 -17.07 13.28
C LYS A 70 8.50 -17.09 12.90
N ALA A 71 7.59 -17.31 13.85
CA ALA A 71 6.17 -17.44 13.54
C ALA A 71 5.56 -16.14 13.01
N LEU A 72 5.91 -15.00 13.61
CA LEU A 72 5.51 -13.68 13.10
C LEU A 72 6.13 -13.42 11.72
N ASN A 73 7.42 -13.69 11.54
CA ASN A 73 8.11 -13.51 10.27
C ASN A 73 7.51 -14.37 9.15
N ASP A 74 7.18 -15.64 9.44
CA ASP A 74 6.53 -16.54 8.48
C ASP A 74 5.15 -16.00 8.06
N SER A 75 4.37 -15.46 8.99
CA SER A 75 3.07 -14.86 8.70
C SER A 75 3.18 -13.59 7.84
N ILE A 76 4.11 -12.69 8.19
CA ILE A 76 4.37 -11.47 7.40
C ILE A 76 4.87 -11.84 6.01
N LEU A 77 5.80 -12.79 5.90
CA LEU A 77 6.33 -13.24 4.62
C LEU A 77 5.22 -13.85 3.74
N ARG A 78 4.33 -14.65 4.32
CA ARG A 78 3.16 -15.17 3.60
C ARG A 78 2.29 -14.03 3.06
N ASP A 79 2.01 -13.03 3.88
CA ASP A 79 1.20 -11.88 3.44
C ASP A 79 1.92 -11.01 2.40
N VAL A 80 3.24 -10.84 2.50
CA VAL A 80 4.08 -10.21 1.43
C VAL A 80 3.93 -10.96 0.11
N LEU A 81 4.04 -12.29 0.14
CA LEU A 81 3.93 -13.12 -1.06
C LEU A 81 2.52 -13.05 -1.64
N THR A 82 1.49 -13.31 -0.84
CA THR A 82 0.10 -13.26 -1.29
C THR A 82 -0.28 -11.87 -1.82
N PHE A 83 0.17 -10.80 -1.18
CA PHE A 83 -0.17 -9.42 -1.56
C PHE A 83 0.61 -8.91 -2.78
N SER A 84 1.66 -9.62 -3.22
CA SER A 84 2.43 -9.23 -4.41
C SER A 84 1.60 -9.21 -5.70
N GLY A 85 0.47 -9.92 -5.74
CA GLY A 85 -0.38 -10.02 -6.94
C GLY A 85 0.14 -11.03 -7.97
N PHE A 86 1.20 -11.77 -7.66
CA PHE A 86 1.79 -12.80 -8.54
C PHE A 86 1.31 -14.21 -8.24
N PHE A 87 0.60 -14.38 -7.13
CA PHE A 87 -0.18 -15.57 -6.83
C PHE A 87 -1.63 -15.21 -7.07
N ASP A 88 -2.23 -15.77 -8.11
CA ASP A 88 -3.67 -15.73 -8.27
C ASP A 88 -4.34 -16.50 -7.11
N GLY A 89 -5.64 -16.29 -6.92
CA GLY A 89 -6.43 -17.06 -5.94
C GLY A 89 -6.47 -18.57 -6.21
N GLU A 90 -5.78 -19.05 -7.25
CA GLU A 90 -5.63 -20.44 -7.67
C GLU A 90 -4.31 -21.07 -7.21
N SER A 91 -3.36 -20.25 -6.74
CA SER A 91 -2.08 -20.73 -6.23
C SER A 91 -2.26 -21.63 -5.01
N THR A 92 -1.74 -22.85 -5.10
CA THR A 92 -1.87 -23.85 -4.05
C THR A 92 -1.08 -23.46 -2.79
N PRO A 93 -1.51 -23.90 -1.59
CA PRO A 93 -0.73 -23.74 -0.37
C PRO A 93 0.71 -24.26 -0.48
N GLU A 94 0.94 -25.27 -1.31
CA GLU A 94 2.24 -25.88 -1.59
C GLU A 94 3.15 -24.98 -2.45
N GLU A 95 2.58 -24.26 -3.42
CA GLU A 95 3.30 -23.27 -4.22
C GLU A 95 3.73 -22.08 -3.36
N LEU A 96 2.81 -21.51 -2.57
CA LEU A 96 3.12 -20.42 -1.65
C LEU A 96 4.25 -20.78 -0.65
N LYS A 97 4.32 -22.04 -0.20
CA LYS A 97 5.39 -22.51 0.70
C LYS A 97 6.77 -22.57 0.04
N LYS A 98 6.85 -22.75 -1.28
CA LYS A 98 8.11 -22.81 -2.03
C LYS A 98 8.53 -21.44 -2.58
N SER A 99 7.61 -20.51 -2.61
CA SER A 99 7.83 -19.16 -3.10
C SER A 99 8.73 -18.33 -2.19
N THR A 100 9.48 -17.42 -2.81
CA THR A 100 10.31 -16.44 -2.13
C THR A 100 10.05 -15.06 -2.74
N PRO A 101 10.32 -13.97 -2.01
CA PRO A 101 10.23 -12.62 -2.57
C PRO A 101 11.05 -12.49 -3.85
N LYS A 102 12.24 -13.11 -3.89
CA LYS A 102 13.10 -13.10 -5.06
C LYS A 102 12.50 -13.85 -6.25
N SER A 103 11.88 -15.00 -6.06
CA SER A 103 11.21 -15.72 -7.15
C SER A 103 10.03 -14.91 -7.66
N ALA A 104 9.18 -14.40 -6.78
CA ALA A 104 8.02 -13.57 -7.15
C ALA A 104 8.42 -12.30 -7.95
N MET A 105 9.46 -11.58 -7.50
CA MET A 105 10.03 -10.46 -8.24
C MET A 105 10.63 -10.88 -9.60
N SER A 106 11.27 -12.05 -9.64
CA SER A 106 11.86 -12.59 -10.88
C SER A 106 10.79 -13.00 -11.89
N ASP A 107 9.68 -13.56 -11.43
CA ASP A 107 8.55 -13.95 -12.27
C ASP A 107 7.90 -12.72 -12.92
N PHE A 108 7.72 -11.62 -12.17
CA PHE A 108 7.22 -10.35 -12.71
C PHE A 108 8.10 -9.80 -13.83
N VAL A 109 9.40 -9.67 -13.58
CA VAL A 109 10.32 -9.14 -14.61
C VAL A 109 10.53 -10.13 -15.76
N GLY A 110 10.36 -11.43 -15.51
CA GLY A 110 10.35 -12.49 -16.52
C GLY A 110 9.15 -12.36 -17.46
N GLY A 111 7.96 -12.08 -16.93
CA GLY A 111 6.77 -11.77 -17.74
C GLY A 111 6.98 -10.58 -18.67
N PHE A 112 7.73 -9.57 -18.23
CA PHE A 112 8.14 -8.46 -19.10
C PHE A 112 9.15 -8.89 -20.17
N ASP A 113 10.15 -9.71 -19.82
CA ASP A 113 11.11 -10.27 -20.78
C ASP A 113 10.39 -11.06 -21.88
N ASP A 114 9.42 -11.89 -21.52
CA ASP A 114 8.59 -12.67 -22.45
C ASP A 114 7.70 -11.77 -23.32
N PHE A 115 7.08 -10.75 -22.73
CA PHE A 115 6.31 -9.75 -23.46
C PHE A 115 7.16 -9.06 -24.54
N VAL A 116 8.37 -8.59 -24.18
CA VAL A 116 9.28 -7.94 -25.13
C VAL A 116 9.70 -8.89 -26.24
N ALA A 117 9.98 -10.15 -25.91
CA ALA A 117 10.34 -11.18 -26.90
C ALA A 117 9.18 -11.46 -27.87
N ASP A 118 7.95 -11.61 -27.37
CA ASP A 118 6.76 -11.83 -28.20
C ASP A 118 6.48 -10.65 -29.15
N GLN A 119 6.55 -9.42 -28.63
CA GLN A 119 6.33 -8.22 -29.43
C GLN A 119 7.35 -8.10 -30.57
N ARG A 120 8.64 -8.32 -30.28
CA ARG A 120 9.69 -8.30 -31.32
C ARG A 120 9.50 -9.39 -32.37
N LYS A 121 9.00 -10.55 -31.98
CA LYS A 121 8.73 -11.67 -32.90
C LYS A 121 7.54 -11.37 -33.82
N ARG A 122 6.44 -10.84 -33.27
CA ARG A 122 5.19 -10.60 -34.01
C ARG A 122 5.23 -9.33 -34.84
N PHE A 123 5.92 -8.30 -34.35
CA PHE A 123 5.96 -6.96 -34.94
C PHE A 123 7.40 -6.44 -35.04
N PRO A 124 8.28 -7.08 -35.84
CA PRO A 124 9.72 -6.80 -35.84
C PRO A 124 10.10 -5.38 -36.31
N LYS A 125 9.17 -4.66 -36.95
CA LYS A 125 9.38 -3.29 -37.44
C LYS A 125 8.64 -2.24 -36.62
N GLU A 126 7.81 -2.65 -35.68
CA GLU A 126 7.02 -1.73 -34.85
C GLU A 126 7.75 -1.43 -33.54
N PRO A 127 7.61 -0.21 -32.99
CA PRO A 127 8.06 0.05 -31.64
C PRO A 127 7.26 -0.80 -30.65
N ILE A 128 7.92 -1.30 -29.60
CA ILE A 128 7.21 -1.94 -28.49
C ILE A 128 6.40 -0.85 -27.78
N MET A 129 5.09 -1.03 -27.79
CA MET A 129 4.12 -0.16 -27.13
C MET A 129 3.79 -0.72 -25.74
N GLY A 130 3.54 0.17 -24.77
CA GLY A 130 3.39 -0.19 -23.36
C GLY A 130 4.64 0.20 -22.57
N GLY A 131 4.46 1.00 -21.52
CA GLY A 131 5.58 1.48 -20.72
C GLY A 131 6.34 0.36 -19.99
N VAL A 132 7.46 0.72 -19.38
CA VAL A 132 8.35 -0.21 -18.68
C VAL A 132 7.69 -0.71 -17.40
N TRP A 133 7.59 -2.03 -17.24
CA TRP A 133 6.90 -2.61 -16.10
C TRP A 133 7.64 -2.31 -14.79
N THR A 134 6.91 -1.95 -13.74
CA THR A 134 7.45 -1.64 -12.41
C THR A 134 6.55 -2.21 -11.34
N ASN A 135 7.15 -2.89 -10.36
CA ASN A 135 6.46 -3.33 -9.16
C ASN A 135 7.21 -2.88 -7.90
N GLU A 136 6.48 -2.31 -6.95
CA GLU A 136 7.00 -1.96 -5.63
C GLU A 136 6.06 -2.45 -4.53
N LEU A 137 6.53 -3.40 -3.72
CA LEU A 137 5.83 -3.87 -2.54
C LEU A 137 6.56 -3.41 -1.27
N LYS A 138 5.83 -2.78 -0.35
CA LYS A 138 6.36 -2.31 0.93
C LYS A 138 5.45 -2.77 2.05
N ALA A 139 5.97 -3.59 2.96
CA ALA A 139 5.34 -3.87 4.24
C ALA A 139 5.97 -2.98 5.32
N ASN A 140 5.15 -2.21 6.05
CA ASN A 140 5.62 -1.29 7.09
C ASN A 140 4.96 -1.61 8.42
N VAL A 141 5.75 -1.67 9.48
CA VAL A 141 5.23 -1.70 10.86
C VAL A 141 4.66 -0.32 11.17
N LEU A 142 3.36 -0.24 11.38
CA LEU A 142 2.66 1.01 11.69
C LEU A 142 2.73 1.32 13.19
N TYR A 143 2.50 0.30 14.00
CA TYR A 143 2.41 0.42 15.45
C TYR A 143 2.67 -0.93 16.11
N GLN A 144 3.20 -0.89 17.33
CA GLN A 144 3.44 -2.07 18.15
C GLN A 144 2.93 -1.82 19.57
N THR A 145 2.35 -2.86 20.16
CA THR A 145 2.06 -2.96 21.58
C THR A 145 2.73 -4.19 22.17
N LYS A 146 2.55 -4.36 23.47
CA LYS A 146 2.90 -5.59 24.19
C LYS A 146 2.30 -6.86 23.61
N ASP A 147 1.14 -6.76 22.96
CA ASP A 147 0.35 -7.91 22.50
C ASP A 147 0.22 -7.98 20.98
N MET A 148 0.45 -6.88 20.26
CA MET A 148 0.06 -6.77 18.85
C MET A 148 1.05 -5.96 18.02
N ILE A 149 1.20 -6.34 16.75
CA ILE A 149 1.91 -5.61 15.71
C ILE A 149 0.91 -5.27 14.59
N ALA A 150 0.75 -3.99 14.27
CA ALA A 150 -0.01 -3.55 13.09
C ALA A 150 0.95 -3.30 11.93
N VAL A 151 0.64 -3.89 10.77
CA VAL A 151 1.46 -3.81 9.54
C VAL A 151 0.58 -3.34 8.39
N SER A 152 1.05 -2.37 7.62
CA SER A 152 0.50 -2.08 6.29
C SER A 152 1.30 -2.80 5.21
N TYR A 153 0.61 -3.22 4.17
CA TYR A 153 1.17 -3.74 2.93
C TYR A 153 0.71 -2.83 1.82
N PHE A 154 1.65 -2.16 1.16
CA PHE A 154 1.39 -1.33 -0.02
C PHE A 154 2.01 -2.01 -1.23
N ASN A 155 1.27 -2.06 -2.33
CA ASN A 155 1.72 -2.63 -3.59
C ASN A 155 1.39 -1.65 -4.71
N PHE A 156 2.42 -1.25 -5.46
CA PHE A 156 2.30 -0.51 -6.71
C PHE A 156 2.65 -1.45 -7.85
N ILE A 157 1.78 -1.56 -8.85
CA ILE A 157 2.03 -2.35 -10.06
C ILE A 157 1.74 -1.49 -11.27
N TYR A 158 2.72 -1.36 -12.15
CA TYR A 158 2.54 -0.93 -13.52
C TYR A 158 3.06 -2.02 -14.44
N SER A 159 2.19 -2.61 -15.24
CA SER A 159 2.53 -3.65 -16.21
C SER A 159 2.18 -3.22 -17.63
N GLY A 160 2.39 -1.94 -17.95
CA GLY A 160 1.92 -1.31 -19.17
C GLY A 160 0.46 -0.82 -19.07
N GLY A 161 -0.05 -0.24 -20.16
CA GLY A 161 -1.39 0.35 -20.20
C GLY A 161 -1.44 1.83 -19.79
N ALA A 162 -2.65 2.32 -19.48
CA ALA A 162 -2.93 3.74 -19.29
C ALA A 162 -2.42 4.31 -17.95
N HIS A 163 -2.45 3.53 -16.87
CA HIS A 163 -2.06 3.95 -15.53
C HIS A 163 -1.58 2.75 -14.68
N PRO A 164 -0.85 2.99 -13.58
CA PRO A 164 -0.57 1.96 -12.58
C PRO A 164 -1.82 1.58 -11.76
N ASN A 165 -1.71 0.48 -11.03
CA ASN A 165 -2.62 0.13 -9.95
C ASN A 165 -1.89 0.22 -8.61
N THR A 166 -2.61 0.62 -7.57
CA THR A 166 -2.13 0.58 -6.19
C THR A 166 -3.12 -0.14 -5.31
N ASN A 167 -2.59 -0.92 -4.37
CA ASN A 167 -3.36 -1.60 -3.35
C ASN A 167 -2.71 -1.38 -1.99
N THR A 168 -3.52 -1.20 -0.96
CA THR A 168 -3.13 -1.23 0.44
C THR A 168 -3.95 -2.27 1.18
N SER A 169 -3.27 -3.14 1.91
CA SER A 169 -3.87 -4.04 2.89
C SER A 169 -3.28 -3.80 4.27
N TYR A 170 -4.08 -4.02 5.31
CA TYR A 170 -3.66 -3.96 6.69
C TYR A 170 -3.80 -5.34 7.33
N ALA A 171 -2.83 -5.69 8.17
CA ALA A 171 -2.96 -6.83 9.06
C ALA A 171 -2.49 -6.46 10.45
N ASN A 172 -3.19 -7.03 11.43
CA ASN A 172 -2.85 -6.91 12.84
C ASN A 172 -2.47 -8.30 13.31
N TYR A 173 -1.29 -8.47 13.89
CA TYR A 173 -0.79 -9.76 14.35
C TYR A 173 -0.65 -9.77 15.85
N HIS A 174 -1.04 -10.88 16.46
CA HIS A 174 -0.49 -11.30 17.75
C HIS A 174 1.00 -11.57 17.61
N ARG A 175 1.76 -11.52 18.72
CA ARG A 175 3.20 -11.82 18.71
C ARG A 175 3.54 -13.25 18.25
N ASP A 176 2.59 -14.17 18.33
CA ASP A 176 2.71 -15.55 17.82
C ASP A 176 2.50 -15.66 16.29
N GLY A 177 2.26 -14.55 15.60
CA GLY A 177 2.04 -14.49 14.16
C GLY A 177 0.61 -14.76 13.71
N ARG A 178 -0.35 -15.02 14.60
CA ARG A 178 -1.77 -15.12 14.22
C ARG A 178 -2.35 -13.75 13.91
N LYS A 179 -3.18 -13.65 12.88
CA LYS A 179 -3.95 -12.42 12.60
C LYS A 179 -5.02 -12.21 13.67
N VAL A 180 -5.12 -11.00 14.18
CA VAL A 180 -6.21 -10.53 15.04
C VAL A 180 -7.47 -10.37 14.19
N ARG A 181 -8.57 -10.96 14.64
CA ARG A 181 -9.90 -10.83 14.01
C ARG A 181 -10.76 -9.81 14.77
N LEU A 182 -11.68 -9.15 14.06
CA LEU A 182 -12.65 -8.23 14.70
C LEU A 182 -13.47 -8.92 15.80
N SER A 183 -13.79 -10.21 15.64
CA SER A 183 -14.49 -11.03 16.64
C SER A 183 -13.69 -11.25 17.93
N GLU A 184 -12.38 -10.99 17.93
CA GLU A 184 -11.58 -10.97 19.15
C GLU A 184 -11.79 -9.68 19.94
N LEU A 185 -12.07 -8.57 19.26
CA LEU A 185 -12.23 -7.23 19.84
C LEU A 185 -13.65 -6.94 20.34
N PHE A 186 -14.66 -7.54 19.71
CA PHE A 186 -16.06 -7.19 19.92
C PHE A 186 -16.91 -8.35 20.42
N GLN A 187 -18.00 -8.02 21.12
CA GLN A 187 -18.99 -8.98 21.63
C GLN A 187 -19.69 -9.71 20.47
N ALA A 188 -20.19 -10.93 20.69
CA ALA A 188 -20.88 -11.68 19.64
C ALA A 188 -22.09 -10.90 19.08
N GLY A 189 -22.28 -10.93 17.76
CA GLY A 189 -23.33 -10.14 17.09
C GLY A 189 -22.99 -8.66 16.92
N TYR A 190 -21.71 -8.30 16.92
CA TYR A 190 -21.24 -6.93 16.71
C TYR A 190 -21.44 -6.44 15.29
N GLU A 191 -21.48 -7.35 14.31
CA GLU A 191 -21.33 -7.07 12.89
C GLU A 191 -22.37 -6.06 12.38
N PRO A 192 -23.69 -6.21 12.65
CA PRO A 192 -24.67 -5.22 12.19
C PRO A 192 -24.50 -3.85 12.84
N LYS A 193 -24.09 -3.81 14.12
CA LYS A 193 -23.90 -2.55 14.85
C LYS A 193 -22.63 -1.84 14.38
N LEU A 194 -21.56 -2.58 14.13
CA LEU A 194 -20.31 -2.05 13.60
C LEU A 194 -20.51 -1.51 12.18
N ALA A 195 -21.22 -2.25 11.32
CA ALA A 195 -21.57 -1.79 9.99
C ALA A 195 -22.42 -0.51 10.03
N ALA A 196 -23.39 -0.39 10.94
CA ALA A 196 -24.19 0.82 11.09
C ALA A 196 -23.38 2.04 11.56
N ILE A 197 -22.43 1.85 12.49
CA ILE A 197 -21.49 2.90 12.91
C ILE A 197 -20.63 3.34 11.72
N ALA A 198 -20.05 2.37 11.00
CA ALA A 198 -19.21 2.62 9.84
C ALA A 198 -19.99 3.36 8.73
N GLU A 199 -21.21 2.93 8.40
CA GLU A 199 -22.05 3.59 7.40
C GLU A 199 -22.38 5.03 7.78
N LYS A 200 -22.70 5.28 9.05
CA LYS A 200 -22.97 6.64 9.54
C LYS A 200 -21.76 7.55 9.33
N ILE A 201 -20.56 7.07 9.65
CA ILE A 201 -19.31 7.83 9.48
C ILE A 201 -19.02 8.02 7.99
N PHE A 202 -19.16 6.97 7.18
CA PHE A 202 -18.95 7.02 5.73
C PHE A 202 -19.88 8.04 5.07
N ARG A 203 -21.17 8.03 5.40
CA ARG A 203 -22.15 9.00 4.88
C ARG A 203 -21.77 10.42 5.27
N ALA A 204 -21.36 10.65 6.51
CA ALA A 204 -20.92 11.97 6.95
C ALA A 204 -19.64 12.43 6.19
N GLN A 205 -18.67 11.55 6.01
CA GLN A 205 -17.43 11.81 5.26
C GLN A 205 -17.70 12.15 3.79
N GLU A 206 -18.66 11.47 3.17
CA GLU A 206 -19.04 11.65 1.78
C GLU A 206 -20.11 12.75 1.55
N GLY A 207 -20.54 13.44 2.61
CA GLY A 207 -21.56 14.48 2.53
C GLY A 207 -22.96 13.98 2.18
N LEU A 208 -23.24 12.70 2.43
CA LEU A 208 -24.52 12.04 2.12
C LEU A 208 -25.54 12.23 3.25
N LYS A 209 -26.80 12.39 2.87
CA LYS A 209 -27.91 12.38 3.85
C LYS A 209 -28.19 10.95 4.34
N ALA A 210 -28.84 10.86 5.49
CA ALA A 210 -29.39 9.59 5.97
C ALA A 210 -30.38 9.02 4.93
N GLY A 211 -30.18 7.76 4.53
CA GLY A 211 -31.04 7.08 3.57
C GLY A 211 -30.82 7.47 2.10
N GLU A 212 -29.86 8.35 1.79
CA GLU A 212 -29.51 8.65 0.39
C GLU A 212 -29.05 7.36 -0.33
N PRO A 213 -29.54 7.07 -1.56
CA PRO A 213 -29.16 5.87 -2.28
C PRO A 213 -27.66 5.82 -2.56
N LEU A 214 -27.03 4.66 -2.33
CA LEU A 214 -25.60 4.47 -2.63
C LEU A 214 -25.35 3.92 -4.04
N GLY A 215 -26.32 3.22 -4.64
CA GLY A 215 -26.12 2.37 -5.81
C GLY A 215 -25.79 3.07 -7.13
N GLU A 216 -25.96 4.39 -7.25
CA GLU A 216 -25.56 5.13 -8.45
C GLU A 216 -24.13 5.70 -8.36
N LYS A 217 -23.67 6.02 -7.15
CA LYS A 217 -22.37 6.66 -6.91
C LYS A 217 -21.30 5.68 -6.46
N TYR A 218 -21.68 4.60 -5.79
CA TYR A 218 -20.75 3.65 -5.18
C TYR A 218 -21.01 2.23 -5.67
N PHE A 219 -19.94 1.44 -5.71
CA PHE A 219 -19.93 0.06 -6.22
C PHE A 219 -20.35 -0.99 -5.18
N PHE A 220 -21.10 -0.56 -4.17
CA PHE A 220 -21.64 -1.47 -3.18
C PHE A 220 -22.66 -2.42 -3.79
N GLU A 221 -22.50 -3.72 -3.53
CA GLU A 221 -23.41 -4.74 -4.04
C GLU A 221 -24.86 -4.48 -3.56
N GLY A 222 -25.79 -4.42 -4.52
CA GLY A 222 -27.19 -4.08 -4.26
C GLY A 222 -27.40 -2.67 -3.70
N GLY A 223 -26.43 -1.76 -3.83
CA GLY A 223 -26.51 -0.38 -3.35
C GLY A 223 -26.58 -0.26 -1.82
N ARG A 224 -26.11 -1.26 -1.08
CA ARG A 224 -26.12 -1.29 0.39
C ARG A 224 -24.71 -1.22 0.95
N PHE A 225 -24.49 -0.36 1.93
CA PHE A 225 -23.17 -0.25 2.56
C PHE A 225 -22.69 -1.60 3.09
N VAL A 226 -21.44 -1.95 2.79
CA VAL A 226 -20.76 -3.14 3.30
C VAL A 226 -19.42 -2.71 3.89
N LEU A 227 -19.19 -3.05 5.17
CA LEU A 227 -17.89 -2.87 5.81
C LEU A 227 -16.96 -4.00 5.36
N ASN A 228 -15.75 -3.67 4.92
CA ASN A 228 -14.77 -4.67 4.51
C ASN A 228 -13.95 -5.20 5.71
N ASP A 229 -13.09 -6.17 5.44
CA ASP A 229 -12.19 -6.77 6.44
C ASP A 229 -10.74 -6.25 6.33
N ASN A 230 -10.52 -5.14 5.61
CA ASN A 230 -9.20 -4.53 5.45
C ASN A 230 -9.00 -3.42 6.49
N PHE A 231 -8.53 -3.80 7.68
CA PHE A 231 -8.47 -2.87 8.82
C PHE A 231 -7.14 -2.87 9.58
N SER A 232 -6.81 -1.72 10.16
CA SER A 232 -5.71 -1.54 11.10
C SER A 232 -6.25 -1.09 12.46
N ILE A 233 -5.85 -1.79 13.52
CA ILE A 233 -6.09 -1.38 14.89
C ILE A 233 -5.07 -0.28 15.22
N ARG A 234 -5.56 0.84 15.75
CA ARG A 234 -4.76 1.99 16.18
C ARG A 234 -5.06 2.32 17.65
N PRO A 235 -4.19 3.08 18.34
CA PRO A 235 -4.43 3.45 19.73
C PRO A 235 -5.77 4.16 19.96
N ASP A 236 -6.23 4.94 18.98
CA ASP A 236 -7.38 5.84 19.04
C ASP A 236 -8.63 5.31 18.32
N GLY A 237 -8.53 4.19 17.60
CA GLY A 237 -9.65 3.64 16.83
C GLY A 237 -9.28 2.47 15.94
N ILE A 238 -10.13 2.19 14.96
CA ILE A 238 -9.89 1.21 13.90
C ILE A 238 -10.02 1.93 12.57
N LEU A 239 -8.98 1.83 11.72
CA LEU A 239 -9.05 2.29 10.34
C LEU A 239 -9.52 1.13 9.46
N PHE A 240 -10.53 1.36 8.62
CA PHE A 240 -10.88 0.52 7.49
C PHE A 240 -10.45 1.20 6.19
N HIS A 241 -9.99 0.42 5.21
CA HIS A 241 -9.48 0.97 3.95
C HIS A 241 -10.09 0.26 2.74
N TYR A 242 -10.70 1.03 1.87
CA TYR A 242 -11.19 0.58 0.58
C TYR A 242 -10.20 1.04 -0.51
N ASN A 243 -9.75 0.09 -1.31
CA ASN A 243 -8.85 0.35 -2.43
C ASN A 243 -9.56 1.07 -3.59
N PRO A 244 -8.82 1.69 -4.53
CA PRO A 244 -9.41 2.12 -5.79
C PRO A 244 -10.18 0.97 -6.45
N TYR A 245 -11.32 1.28 -7.08
CA TYR A 245 -12.29 0.33 -7.65
C TYR A 245 -13.08 -0.52 -6.67
N GLU A 246 -12.79 -0.50 -5.37
CA GLU A 246 -13.53 -1.34 -4.41
C GLU A 246 -14.94 -0.81 -4.16
N ILE A 247 -15.07 0.50 -3.93
CA ILE A 247 -16.37 1.14 -3.69
C ILE A 247 -16.64 2.36 -4.57
N LYS A 248 -15.66 2.83 -5.34
CA LYS A 248 -15.76 4.01 -6.21
C LYS A 248 -14.71 3.98 -7.32
N SER A 249 -14.78 4.91 -8.26
CA SER A 249 -13.91 4.92 -9.43
C SER A 249 -12.44 5.15 -9.06
N TYR A 250 -11.51 4.71 -9.93
CA TYR A 250 -10.07 4.94 -9.73
C TYR A 250 -9.71 6.42 -9.60
N ALA A 251 -10.39 7.29 -10.35
CA ALA A 251 -10.15 8.73 -10.32
C ALA A 251 -10.46 9.37 -8.95
N GLU A 252 -11.35 8.75 -8.17
CA GLU A 252 -11.70 9.19 -6.82
C GLU A 252 -10.73 8.64 -5.75
N GLY A 253 -9.82 7.75 -6.13
CA GLY A 253 -8.81 7.17 -5.25
C GLY A 253 -9.37 6.19 -4.21
N PRO A 254 -8.56 5.81 -3.21
CA PRO A 254 -9.01 4.99 -2.09
C PRO A 254 -9.95 5.75 -1.14
N THR A 255 -10.57 5.03 -0.22
CA THR A 255 -11.33 5.59 0.92
C THR A 255 -10.83 5.01 2.23
N ASP A 256 -10.28 5.87 3.08
CA ASP A 256 -10.01 5.56 4.49
C ASP A 256 -11.25 5.90 5.33
N LEU A 257 -11.69 4.96 6.16
CA LEU A 257 -12.82 5.11 7.07
C LEU A 257 -12.37 4.81 8.50
N PHE A 258 -12.14 5.87 9.28
CA PHE A 258 -11.67 5.75 10.66
C PHE A 258 -12.83 5.72 11.65
N LEU A 259 -12.88 4.68 12.48
CA LEU A 259 -13.86 4.51 13.56
C LEU A 259 -13.19 4.80 14.91
N PRO A 260 -13.49 5.96 15.54
CA PRO A 260 -12.90 6.32 16.82
C PRO A 260 -13.33 5.37 17.94
N ASN A 261 -12.45 5.16 18.93
CA ASN A 261 -12.74 4.32 20.12
C ASN A 261 -14.04 4.68 20.84
N ALA A 262 -14.41 5.97 20.83
CA ALA A 262 -15.62 6.46 21.48
C ALA A 262 -16.90 5.83 20.89
N GLU A 263 -16.98 5.69 19.56
CA GLU A 263 -18.11 5.08 18.86
C GLU A 263 -18.15 3.55 19.08
N LEU A 264 -16.98 2.95 19.30
CA LEU A 264 -16.83 1.50 19.45
C LEU A 264 -17.07 0.97 20.87
N LYS A 265 -17.17 1.85 21.87
CA LYS A 265 -17.17 1.50 23.30
C LYS A 265 -18.23 0.45 23.67
N ALA A 266 -19.44 0.58 23.12
CA ALA A 266 -20.55 -0.32 23.42
C ALA A 266 -20.43 -1.71 22.76
N LEU A 267 -19.52 -1.87 21.80
CA LEU A 267 -19.29 -3.14 21.09
C LEU A 267 -18.16 -3.96 21.70
N ARG A 268 -17.25 -3.33 22.44
CA ARG A 268 -16.04 -3.97 22.96
C ARG A 268 -16.37 -5.04 24.02
N LYS A 269 -15.52 -6.06 24.04
CA LYS A 269 -15.48 -7.02 25.15
C LYS A 269 -14.96 -6.38 26.43
#